data_AF-A0A6V8NZB7-F1
#
_entry.id   AF-A0A6V8NZB7-F1
#
_cell.length_a   1.000
_cell.length_b   1.000
_cell.length_c   1.000
_cell.angle_alpha   90.00
_cell.angle_beta   90.00
_cell.angle_gamma   90.00
#
_symmetry.space_group_name_H-M   'P 1'
#
loop_
_entity.id
_entity.type
_entity.pdbx_description
1 polymer ?
#
loop_
_entity_poly.entity_id
_entity_poly.type
_entity_poly.pdbx_seq_one_letter_code
_entity_poly.pdbx_strand_id
1 'polypeptide(L)'
;LTFHKKDRLLVCHHCYWKEGASDLCPACRNISLILMGAGTQRVEETLRKIFPHHRVIRMDADTTRPKLAHFRLLEEFRQERGAILLGTQMITKGLHFPNVTLVGVVSADTALNLPDFRAAERTFQLLTQVSGRSGRGEKEGKVIVQSYNPTNYAVQLAVAQDYDSFYEEEVGKRDDLGYPPFSQIINLIFLSKDKQVAEDGSTTLKKMLGGSRLAEKGLEILGPAPCPLPRVKNFYRWHIIIKMKGDGQEKNFIREVLNSFYRRKKEELRLVVDVDPVWIM
;
A
#
# COMPACT_ATOMS: atom_id res chain seq x y z
N LEU A 1 -11.84 2.40 6.56
CA LEU A 1 -12.29 1.28 7.42
C LEU A 1 -12.77 0.15 6.52
N THR A 2 -12.63 -1.10 6.92
CA THR A 2 -13.12 -2.28 6.17
C THR A 2 -14.46 -2.70 6.73
N PHE A 3 -15.46 -2.88 5.89
CA PHE A 3 -16.79 -3.34 6.31
C PHE A 3 -16.82 -4.86 6.51
N HIS A 4 -17.11 -5.30 7.73
CA HIS A 4 -17.34 -6.68 8.14
C HIS A 4 -18.84 -6.98 8.13
N LYS A 5 -19.30 -7.64 7.07
CA LYS A 5 -20.72 -7.89 6.80
C LYS A 5 -21.42 -8.72 7.87
N LYS A 6 -20.75 -9.75 8.42
CA LYS A 6 -21.31 -10.66 9.43
C LYS A 6 -21.71 -9.93 10.71
N ASP A 7 -20.88 -8.97 11.14
CA ASP A 7 -21.06 -8.25 12.40
C ASP A 7 -21.65 -6.84 12.18
N ARG A 8 -21.87 -6.42 10.93
CA ARG A 8 -22.23 -5.04 10.52
C ARG A 8 -21.32 -3.96 11.14
N LEU A 9 -20.01 -4.22 11.16
CA LEU A 9 -19.00 -3.31 11.72
C LEU A 9 -18.06 -2.76 10.65
N LEU A 10 -17.68 -1.50 10.79
CA LEU A 10 -16.53 -0.92 10.11
C LEU A 10 -15.30 -1.11 11.00
N VAL A 11 -14.32 -1.87 10.54
CA VAL A 11 -13.11 -2.20 11.30
C VAL A 11 -11.89 -1.62 10.60
N CYS A 12 -11.07 -0.87 11.34
CA CYS A 12 -9.74 -0.53 10.88
C CYS A 12 -8.82 -1.73 11.13
N HIS A 13 -8.33 -2.42 10.11
CA HIS A 13 -7.35 -3.51 10.31
C HIS A 13 -5.98 -3.01 10.76
N HIS A 14 -5.74 -1.70 10.68
CA HIS A 14 -4.49 -1.11 11.12
C HIS A 14 -4.51 -0.74 12.61
N CYS A 15 -5.60 -0.15 13.12
CA CYS A 15 -5.71 0.26 14.52
C CYS A 15 -6.73 -0.52 15.36
N TYR A 16 -7.43 -1.48 14.76
CA TYR A 16 -8.50 -2.27 15.37
C TYR A 16 -9.68 -1.44 15.90
N TRP A 17 -9.79 -0.17 15.50
CA TRP A 17 -10.98 0.63 15.71
C TRP A 17 -12.19 -0.07 15.09
N LYS A 18 -13.30 -0.11 15.83
CA LYS A 18 -14.56 -0.69 15.39
C LYS A 18 -15.66 0.34 15.59
N GLU A 19 -16.51 0.50 14.59
CA GLU A 19 -17.74 1.29 14.70
C GLU A 19 -18.88 0.58 13.97
N GLY A 20 -20.12 0.89 14.36
CA GLY A 20 -21.30 0.37 13.68
C GLY A 20 -21.39 0.91 12.25
N ALA A 21 -21.66 0.06 11.27
CA ALA A 21 -21.85 0.51 9.90
C ALA A 21 -23.23 1.18 9.75
N SER A 22 -23.23 2.47 9.38
CA SER A 22 -24.43 3.22 9.01
C SER A 22 -24.79 2.96 7.55
N ASP A 23 -26.09 2.84 7.26
CA ASP A 23 -26.61 2.81 5.88
C ASP A 23 -26.73 4.23 5.28
N LEU A 24 -26.56 5.27 6.10
CA LEU A 24 -26.60 6.68 5.69
C LEU A 24 -25.18 7.24 5.54
N CYS A 25 -24.94 7.92 4.42
CA CYS A 25 -23.74 8.73 4.24
C CYS A 25 -23.68 9.84 5.30
N PRO A 26 -22.59 9.97 6.07
CA PRO A 26 -22.48 10.99 7.12
C PRO A 26 -22.45 12.43 6.57
N ALA A 27 -22.10 12.62 5.30
CA ALA A 27 -22.03 13.93 4.66
C ALA A 27 -23.35 14.39 4.02
N CYS A 28 -24.02 13.50 3.26
CA CYS A 28 -25.21 13.86 2.48
C CYS A 28 -26.48 13.09 2.84
N ARG A 29 -26.41 12.19 3.84
CA ARG A 29 -27.52 11.32 4.30
C ARG A 29 -28.14 10.43 3.22
N ASN A 30 -27.50 10.29 2.07
CA ASN A 30 -27.95 9.35 1.05
C ASN A 30 -27.75 7.90 1.53
N ILE A 31 -28.69 7.02 1.16
CA ILE A 31 -28.71 5.59 1.54
C ILE A 31 -27.93 4.75 0.52
N SER A 32 -27.59 5.31 -0.65
CA SER A 32 -26.84 4.64 -1.71
C SER A 32 -25.33 4.57 -1.42
N LEU A 33 -24.96 3.98 -0.29
CA LEU A 33 -23.56 3.69 0.02
C LEU A 33 -23.08 2.49 -0.79
N ILE A 34 -22.12 2.73 -1.69
CA ILE A 34 -21.44 1.65 -2.42
C ILE A 34 -20.25 1.21 -1.58
N LEU A 35 -20.25 -0.07 -1.18
CA LEU A 35 -19.08 -0.69 -0.58
C LEU A 35 -17.98 -0.83 -1.64
N MET A 36 -17.00 0.07 -1.57
CA MET A 36 -15.79 0.08 -2.40
C MET A 36 -14.79 -0.97 -1.88
N GLY A 37 -14.17 -1.69 -2.82
CA GLY A 37 -13.24 -2.76 -2.54
C GLY A 37 -13.90 -4.13 -2.72
N ALA A 38 -13.35 -4.91 -3.65
CA ALA A 38 -13.65 -6.33 -3.76
C ALA A 38 -12.86 -7.07 -2.68
N GLY A 39 -13.29 -6.94 -1.41
CA GLY A 39 -12.74 -7.75 -0.33
C GLY A 39 -12.78 -9.21 -0.77
N THR A 40 -11.70 -9.97 -0.52
CA THR A 40 -11.58 -11.38 -0.95
C THR A 40 -12.81 -12.20 -0.55
N GLN A 41 -13.45 -11.89 0.59
CA GLN A 41 -14.71 -12.51 0.99
C GLN A 41 -15.89 -12.25 0.04
N ARG A 42 -16.06 -11.01 -0.45
CA ARG A 42 -17.14 -10.67 -1.39
C ARG A 42 -16.93 -11.35 -2.75
N VAL A 43 -15.67 -11.40 -3.20
CA VAL A 43 -15.32 -12.13 -4.42
C VAL A 43 -15.57 -13.63 -4.24
N GLU A 44 -15.22 -14.20 -3.09
CA GLU A 44 -15.51 -15.60 -2.75
C GLU A 44 -17.02 -15.89 -2.79
N GLU A 45 -17.85 -15.05 -2.15
CA GLU A 45 -19.32 -15.18 -2.17
C GLU A 45 -19.88 -15.17 -3.60
N THR A 46 -19.39 -14.27 -4.45
CA THR A 46 -19.83 -14.18 -5.86
C THR A 46 -19.34 -15.36 -6.68
N LEU A 47 -18.08 -15.77 -6.52
CA LEU A 47 -17.53 -16.93 -7.24
C LEU A 47 -18.28 -18.22 -6.90
N ARG A 48 -18.64 -18.44 -5.63
CA ARG A 48 -19.43 -19.60 -5.22
C ARG A 48 -20.84 -19.62 -5.82
N LYS A 49 -21.43 -18.46 -6.10
CA LYS A 49 -22.74 -18.36 -6.76
C LYS A 49 -22.65 -18.64 -8.26
N ILE A 50 -21.61 -18.12 -8.92
CA ILE A 50 -21.43 -18.26 -10.37
C ILE A 50 -20.90 -19.65 -10.72
N PHE A 51 -20.01 -20.19 -9.89
CA PHE A 51 -19.36 -21.49 -10.08
C PHE A 51 -19.67 -22.44 -8.92
N PRO A 52 -20.94 -22.87 -8.75
CA PRO A 52 -21.34 -23.70 -7.61
C PRO A 52 -20.67 -25.08 -7.59
N HIS A 53 -20.21 -25.56 -8.74
CA HIS A 53 -19.54 -26.85 -8.90
C HIS A 53 -18.01 -26.78 -8.85
N HIS A 54 -17.41 -25.60 -8.71
CA HIS A 54 -15.96 -25.44 -8.64
C HIS A 54 -15.53 -25.05 -7.22
N ARG A 55 -14.44 -25.65 -6.75
CA ARG A 55 -13.88 -25.34 -5.44
C ARG A 55 -13.23 -23.95 -5.45
N VAL A 56 -13.70 -23.06 -4.59
CA VAL A 56 -13.08 -21.74 -4.37
C VAL A 56 -12.20 -21.78 -3.12
N ILE A 57 -10.90 -21.60 -3.30
CA ILE A 57 -9.88 -21.62 -2.25
C ILE A 57 -9.42 -20.17 -2.00
N ARG A 58 -9.72 -19.62 -0.82
CA ARG A 58 -9.32 -18.25 -0.44
C ARG A 58 -7.99 -18.26 0.32
N MET A 59 -7.04 -17.45 -0.15
CA MET A 59 -5.69 -17.28 0.41
C MET A 59 -5.38 -15.79 0.64
N ASP A 60 -5.58 -15.35 1.87
CA ASP A 60 -5.35 -13.98 2.34
C ASP A 60 -4.79 -13.97 3.77
N ALA A 61 -4.47 -12.79 4.29
CA ALA A 61 -3.81 -12.65 5.59
C ALA A 61 -4.64 -13.17 6.77
N ASP A 62 -5.95 -13.37 6.59
CA ASP A 62 -6.85 -13.90 7.63
C ASP A 62 -6.92 -15.42 7.59
N THR A 63 -6.93 -16.01 6.40
CA THR A 63 -6.98 -17.47 6.17
C THR A 63 -5.63 -18.14 6.38
N THR A 64 -4.52 -17.40 6.33
CA THR A 64 -3.17 -17.97 6.40
C THR A 64 -2.44 -17.73 7.72
N ARG A 65 -3.14 -17.22 8.74
CA ARG A 65 -2.59 -16.98 10.10
C ARG A 65 -1.99 -18.22 10.77
N PRO A 66 -2.54 -19.44 10.62
CA PRO A 66 -1.92 -20.63 11.20
C PRO A 66 -0.61 -20.99 10.49
N LYS A 67 0.41 -21.42 11.24
CA LYS A 67 1.65 -21.97 10.66
C LYS A 67 1.28 -23.10 9.68
N LEU A 68 1.88 -23.08 8.49
CA LEU A 68 1.67 -24.04 7.38
C LEU A 68 0.31 -23.99 6.66
N ALA A 69 -0.61 -23.08 7.02
CA ALA A 69 -1.89 -22.94 6.30
C ALA A 69 -1.71 -22.63 4.81
N HIS A 70 -0.71 -21.80 4.48
CA HIS A 70 -0.33 -21.52 3.10
C HIS A 70 -0.04 -22.80 2.30
N PHE A 71 0.82 -23.68 2.80
CA PHE A 71 1.19 -24.91 2.09
C PHE A 71 -0.01 -25.83 1.87
N ARG A 72 -0.91 -25.95 2.87
CA ARG A 72 -2.11 -26.79 2.75
C ARG A 72 -3.06 -26.31 1.67
N LEU A 73 -3.35 -25.00 1.62
CA LEU A 73 -4.25 -24.43 0.61
C LEU A 73 -3.68 -24.57 -0.82
N LEU A 74 -2.36 -24.47 -0.94
CA LEU A 74 -1.67 -24.65 -2.23
C LEU A 74 -1.69 -26.10 -2.69
N GLU A 75 -1.55 -27.04 -1.76
CA GLU A 75 -1.64 -28.47 -2.05
C GLU A 75 -3.08 -28.87 -2.43
N GLU A 76 -4.08 -28.35 -1.72
CA GLU A 76 -5.50 -28.49 -2.08
C GLU A 76 -5.75 -27.98 -3.52
N PHE A 77 -5.22 -26.80 -3.85
CA PHE A 77 -5.36 -26.23 -5.20
C PHE A 77 -4.65 -27.05 -6.29
N ARG A 78 -3.54 -27.72 -5.97
CA ARG A 78 -2.81 -28.58 -6.93
C ARG A 78 -3.54 -29.89 -7.22
N GLN A 79 -4.19 -30.46 -6.22
CA GLN A 79 -4.88 -31.74 -6.32
C GLN A 79 -6.27 -31.59 -6.93
N GLU A 80 -6.92 -30.43 -6.72
CA GLU A 80 -8.28 -30.18 -7.15
C GLU A 80 -8.35 -29.70 -8.61
N ARG A 81 -8.94 -30.51 -9.49
CA ARG A 81 -9.07 -30.17 -10.91
C ARG A 81 -10.16 -29.11 -11.10
N GLY A 82 -9.78 -27.96 -11.65
CA GLY A 82 -10.73 -26.85 -11.91
C GLY A 82 -11.00 -25.96 -10.69
N ALA A 83 -10.20 -26.05 -9.63
CA ALA A 83 -10.30 -25.12 -8.52
C ALA A 83 -10.02 -23.66 -8.95
N ILE A 84 -10.58 -22.72 -8.19
CA ILE A 84 -10.36 -21.29 -8.32
C ILE A 84 -9.58 -20.83 -7.08
N LEU A 85 -8.35 -20.36 -7.27
CA LEU A 85 -7.55 -19.76 -6.22
C LEU A 85 -7.81 -18.25 -6.18
N LEU A 86 -8.35 -17.77 -5.07
CA LEU A 86 -8.64 -16.38 -4.83
C LEU A 86 -7.74 -15.84 -3.72
N GLY A 87 -7.15 -14.67 -3.90
CA GLY A 87 -6.36 -14.06 -2.83
C GLY A 87 -5.71 -12.75 -3.21
N THR A 88 -4.84 -12.30 -2.32
CA THR A 88 -4.12 -11.03 -2.47
C THR A 88 -2.73 -11.26 -3.07
N GLN A 89 -1.86 -10.25 -3.00
CA GLN A 89 -0.46 -10.27 -3.45
C GLN A 89 0.38 -11.45 -2.91
N MET A 90 -0.11 -12.19 -1.93
CA MET A 90 0.56 -13.39 -1.41
C MET A 90 0.56 -14.58 -2.39
N ILE A 91 -0.40 -14.65 -3.33
CA ILE A 91 -0.47 -15.74 -4.32
C ILE A 91 0.69 -15.66 -5.33
N THR A 92 1.23 -14.46 -5.57
CA THR A 92 2.17 -14.24 -6.68
C THR A 92 3.62 -14.60 -6.36
N LYS A 93 3.97 -14.86 -5.09
CA LYS A 93 5.35 -15.13 -4.67
C LYS A 93 5.71 -16.62 -4.72
N GLY A 94 6.75 -16.96 -5.49
CA GLY A 94 7.47 -18.24 -5.36
C GLY A 94 6.70 -19.50 -5.80
N LEU A 95 5.54 -19.37 -6.44
CA LEU A 95 4.67 -20.48 -6.79
C LEU A 95 4.56 -20.62 -8.31
N HIS A 96 4.78 -21.85 -8.80
CA HIS A 96 4.62 -22.24 -10.19
C HIS A 96 3.42 -23.19 -10.30
N PHE A 97 2.43 -22.81 -11.10
CA PHE A 97 1.24 -23.62 -11.37
C PHE A 97 1.13 -23.84 -12.88
N PRO A 98 1.68 -24.94 -13.41
CA PRO A 98 1.73 -25.18 -14.86
C PRO A 98 0.34 -25.32 -15.49
N ASN A 99 -0.68 -25.64 -14.69
CA ASN A 99 -2.06 -25.78 -15.15
C ASN A 99 -2.90 -24.50 -15.07
N VAL A 100 -2.32 -23.37 -14.60
CA VAL A 100 -3.03 -22.09 -14.55
C VAL A 100 -2.92 -21.40 -15.90
N THR A 101 -4.02 -21.42 -16.65
CA THR A 101 -4.14 -20.80 -17.98
C THR A 101 -4.93 -19.49 -17.97
N LEU A 102 -5.59 -19.13 -16.85
CA LEU A 102 -6.34 -17.89 -16.70
C LEU A 102 -5.99 -17.21 -15.39
N VAL A 103 -5.65 -15.93 -15.44
CA VAL A 103 -5.54 -15.08 -14.25
C VAL A 103 -6.42 -13.85 -14.37
N GLY A 104 -7.19 -13.58 -13.33
CA GLY A 104 -8.03 -12.38 -13.22
C GLY A 104 -7.52 -11.44 -12.13
N VAL A 105 -7.24 -10.19 -12.49
CA VAL A 105 -6.99 -9.11 -11.54
C VAL A 105 -8.28 -8.31 -11.37
N VAL A 106 -8.93 -8.44 -10.22
CA VAL A 106 -10.25 -7.84 -9.96
C VAL A 106 -10.19 -6.33 -9.76
N SER A 107 -9.07 -5.78 -9.28
CA SER A 107 -8.87 -4.34 -9.17
C SER A 107 -7.38 -3.99 -9.20
N ALA A 108 -6.94 -3.37 -10.29
CA ALA A 108 -5.62 -2.74 -10.37
C ALA A 108 -5.56 -1.42 -9.56
N ASP A 109 -6.70 -0.76 -9.37
CA ASP A 109 -6.81 0.59 -8.80
C ASP A 109 -6.41 0.67 -7.33
N THR A 110 -6.48 -0.46 -6.61
CA THR A 110 -6.19 -0.50 -5.18
C THR A 110 -4.73 -0.13 -4.90
N ALA A 111 -3.79 -0.57 -5.74
CA ALA A 111 -2.37 -0.23 -5.61
C ALA A 111 -2.07 1.15 -6.22
N LEU A 112 -2.75 1.48 -7.33
CA LEU A 112 -2.52 2.71 -8.08
C LEU A 112 -2.94 3.98 -7.33
N ASN A 113 -4.01 3.91 -6.52
CA ASN A 113 -4.53 5.05 -5.76
C ASN A 113 -3.95 5.16 -4.35
N LEU A 114 -2.89 4.42 -4.04
CA LEU A 114 -2.17 4.62 -2.79
C LEU A 114 -1.46 5.98 -2.85
N PRO A 115 -1.55 6.82 -1.80
CA PRO A 115 -0.83 8.09 -1.72
C PRO A 115 0.66 7.85 -1.42
N ASP A 116 1.33 7.17 -2.35
CA ASP A 116 2.73 6.77 -2.30
C ASP A 116 3.35 7.00 -3.68
N PHE A 117 4.55 7.57 -3.72
CA PHE A 117 5.23 7.88 -4.98
C PHE A 117 5.58 6.63 -5.80
N ARG A 118 5.61 5.44 -5.18
CA ARG A 118 5.83 4.16 -5.86
C ARG A 118 4.54 3.42 -6.23
N ALA A 119 3.37 4.05 -6.10
CA ALA A 119 2.09 3.41 -6.40
C ALA A 119 2.00 2.86 -7.83
N ALA A 120 2.47 3.64 -8.81
CA ALA A 120 2.53 3.23 -10.22
C ALA A 120 3.51 2.08 -10.45
N GLU A 121 4.74 2.18 -9.95
CA GLU A 121 5.76 1.12 -9.96
C GLU A 121 5.21 -0.20 -9.40
N ARG A 122 4.58 -0.12 -8.23
CA ARG A 122 4.01 -1.31 -7.59
C ARG A 122 2.88 -1.90 -8.41
N THR A 123 2.01 -1.07 -8.98
CA THR A 123 0.92 -1.53 -9.84
C THR A 123 1.48 -2.25 -11.06
N PHE A 124 2.47 -1.66 -11.73
CA PHE A 124 3.15 -2.27 -12.86
C PHE A 124 3.79 -3.61 -12.51
N GLN A 125 4.56 -3.67 -11.40
CA GLN A 125 5.21 -4.89 -10.93
C GLN A 125 4.20 -6.00 -10.63
N LEU A 126 3.08 -5.68 -9.98
CA LEU A 126 2.06 -6.65 -9.64
C LEU A 126 1.36 -7.21 -10.89
N LEU A 127 0.97 -6.34 -11.81
CA LEU A 127 0.30 -6.74 -13.05
C LEU A 127 1.24 -7.57 -13.93
N THR A 128 2.50 -7.16 -14.05
CA THR A 128 3.53 -7.91 -14.79
C THR A 128 3.81 -9.26 -14.15
N GLN A 129 3.96 -9.30 -12.82
CA GLN A 129 4.19 -10.55 -12.09
C GLN A 129 3.02 -11.52 -12.26
N VAL A 130 1.78 -11.01 -12.19
CA VAL A 130 0.56 -11.79 -12.40
C VAL A 130 0.50 -12.34 -13.82
N SER A 131 0.80 -11.49 -14.81
CA SER A 131 0.78 -11.90 -16.21
C SER A 131 1.80 -12.99 -16.52
N GLY A 132 2.98 -12.89 -15.92
CA GLY A 132 4.02 -13.92 -16.00
C GLY A 132 3.72 -15.21 -15.22
N ARG A 133 2.54 -15.43 -14.63
CA ARG A 133 2.18 -16.69 -13.94
C ARG A 133 1.32 -17.63 -14.78
N SER A 134 0.58 -17.10 -15.75
CA SER A 134 -0.09 -17.91 -16.77
C SER A 134 0.85 -18.14 -17.95
N GLY A 135 0.76 -19.31 -18.59
CA GLY A 135 1.46 -19.54 -19.87
C GLY A 135 2.95 -19.90 -19.78
N ARG A 136 3.43 -20.40 -18.63
CA ARG A 136 4.82 -20.91 -18.47
C ARG A 136 5.05 -22.33 -19.01
N GLY A 137 4.03 -22.94 -19.61
CA GLY A 137 4.11 -24.25 -20.26
C GLY A 137 3.69 -24.14 -21.73
N GLU A 138 3.31 -25.26 -22.34
CA GLU A 138 2.87 -25.28 -23.75
C GLU A 138 1.51 -24.62 -23.99
N LYS A 139 0.76 -24.31 -22.93
CA LYS A 139 -0.60 -23.76 -23.02
C LYS A 139 -0.59 -22.25 -22.94
N GLU A 140 -1.24 -21.61 -23.89
CA GLU A 140 -1.42 -20.17 -23.90
C GLU A 140 -2.17 -19.69 -22.64
N GLY A 141 -1.63 -18.65 -22.01
CA GLY A 141 -2.20 -18.03 -20.82
C GLY A 141 -3.02 -16.81 -21.18
N LYS A 142 -4.18 -16.62 -20.52
CA LYS A 142 -4.98 -15.40 -20.63
C LYS A 142 -4.96 -14.63 -19.31
N VAL A 143 -4.77 -13.32 -19.41
CA VAL A 143 -4.80 -12.41 -18.26
C VAL A 143 -5.92 -11.39 -18.49
N ILE A 144 -6.78 -11.21 -17.49
CA ILE A 144 -7.86 -10.22 -17.53
C ILE A 144 -7.63 -9.25 -16.38
N VAL A 145 -7.43 -7.97 -16.70
CA VAL A 145 -7.23 -6.91 -15.71
C VAL A 145 -8.46 -6.02 -15.69
N GLN A 146 -9.07 -5.89 -14.51
CA GLN A 146 -10.14 -4.95 -14.25
C GLN A 146 -9.58 -3.72 -13.53
N SER A 147 -9.89 -2.54 -14.08
CA SER A 147 -9.52 -1.25 -13.51
C SER A 147 -10.62 -0.22 -13.79
N TYR A 148 -10.84 0.69 -12.86
CA TYR A 148 -11.65 1.89 -13.07
C TYR A 148 -10.92 2.95 -13.91
N ASN A 149 -9.59 2.90 -13.95
CA ASN A 149 -8.75 3.75 -14.80
C ASN A 149 -7.90 2.90 -15.77
N PRO A 150 -8.53 2.20 -16.73
CA PRO A 150 -7.81 1.31 -17.63
C PRO A 150 -6.83 2.07 -18.54
N THR A 151 -7.03 3.36 -18.79
CA THR A 151 -6.16 4.20 -19.63
C THR A 151 -4.90 4.70 -18.91
N ASN A 152 -4.74 4.41 -17.62
CA ASN A 152 -3.53 4.78 -16.89
C ASN A 152 -2.29 4.09 -17.50
N TYR A 153 -1.20 4.84 -17.70
CA TYR A 153 0.03 4.35 -18.31
C TYR A 153 0.60 3.11 -17.59
N ALA A 154 0.58 3.08 -16.25
CA ALA A 154 1.12 1.95 -15.48
C ALA A 154 0.31 0.66 -15.72
N VAL A 155 -0.98 0.78 -16.01
CA VAL A 155 -1.85 -0.36 -16.36
C VAL A 155 -1.64 -0.79 -17.81
N GLN A 156 -1.67 0.17 -18.75
CA GLN A 156 -1.49 -0.10 -20.18
C GLN A 156 -0.13 -0.74 -20.48
N LEU A 157 0.95 -0.15 -19.97
CA LEU A 157 2.31 -0.66 -20.19
C LEU A 157 2.54 -2.00 -19.50
N ALA A 158 1.93 -2.24 -18.34
CA ALA A 158 2.01 -3.55 -17.69
C ALA A 158 1.27 -4.64 -18.48
N VAL A 159 0.11 -4.33 -19.08
CA VAL A 159 -0.61 -5.27 -19.95
C VAL A 159 0.19 -5.54 -21.23
N ALA A 160 0.83 -4.51 -21.80
CA ALA A 160 1.70 -4.63 -22.96
C ALA A 160 3.05 -5.33 -22.66
N GLN A 161 3.37 -5.57 -21.38
CA GLN A 161 4.68 -6.05 -20.93
C GLN A 161 5.85 -5.14 -21.36
N ASP A 162 5.58 -3.84 -21.52
CA ASP A 162 6.55 -2.84 -21.96
C ASP A 162 7.21 -2.19 -20.75
N TYR A 163 8.31 -2.80 -20.31
CA TYR A 163 9.11 -2.30 -19.18
C TYR A 163 9.88 -1.04 -19.54
N ASP A 164 10.43 -0.96 -20.74
CA ASP A 164 11.34 0.12 -21.13
C ASP A 164 10.59 1.44 -21.20
N SER A 165 9.43 1.48 -21.87
CA SER A 165 8.56 2.66 -21.90
C SER A 165 8.03 3.03 -20.50
N PHE A 166 7.75 2.03 -19.66
CA PHE A 166 7.32 2.28 -18.28
C PHE A 166 8.43 2.93 -17.46
N TYR A 167 9.66 2.44 -17.62
CA TYR A 167 10.82 2.98 -16.95
C TYR A 167 11.09 4.42 -17.36
N GLU A 168 11.08 4.73 -18.66
CA GLU A 168 11.31 6.09 -19.18
C GLU A 168 10.28 7.10 -18.64
N GLU A 169 9.00 6.72 -18.63
CA GLU A 169 7.91 7.55 -18.10
C GLU A 169 8.03 7.78 -16.58
N GLU A 170 8.35 6.72 -15.81
CA GLU A 170 8.50 6.82 -14.35
C GLU A 170 9.74 7.60 -13.96
N VAL A 171 10.87 7.33 -14.61
CA VAL A 171 12.15 7.91 -14.23
C VAL A 171 12.15 9.42 -14.46
N GLY A 172 11.56 9.90 -15.56
CA GLY A 172 11.38 11.34 -15.83
C GLY A 172 10.56 12.02 -14.75
N LYS A 173 9.39 11.46 -14.39
CA LYS A 173 8.54 11.99 -13.31
C LYS A 173 9.26 12.06 -11.97
N ARG A 174 10.11 11.07 -11.66
CA ARG A 174 10.85 11.04 -10.40
C ARG A 174 11.96 12.08 -10.37
N ASP A 175 12.62 12.35 -11.49
CA ASP A 175 13.62 13.42 -11.56
C ASP A 175 12.97 14.79 -11.35
N ASP A 176 11.91 15.06 -12.13
CA ASP A 176 11.12 16.31 -12.08
C ASP A 176 10.62 16.62 -10.67
N LEU A 177 10.08 15.62 -9.97
CA LEU A 177 9.52 15.76 -8.63
C LEU A 177 10.52 15.52 -7.50
N GLY A 178 11.79 15.22 -7.84
CA GLY A 178 12.85 14.96 -6.88
C GLY A 178 12.54 13.79 -5.94
N TYR A 179 12.10 12.65 -6.49
CA TYR A 179 11.95 11.39 -5.78
C TYR A 179 13.13 10.42 -6.06
N PRO A 180 13.36 9.43 -5.19
CA PRO A 180 14.37 8.40 -5.41
C PRO A 180 14.21 7.73 -6.79
N PRO A 181 15.28 7.56 -7.58
CA PRO A 181 16.68 7.57 -7.15
C PRO A 181 17.39 8.94 -7.20
N PHE A 182 16.73 10.02 -7.63
CA PHE A 182 17.35 11.35 -7.83
C PHE A 182 17.48 12.19 -6.56
N SER A 183 16.89 11.71 -5.46
CA SER A 183 17.00 12.31 -4.14
C SER A 183 17.03 11.23 -3.07
N GLN A 184 17.54 11.60 -1.91
CA GLN A 184 17.37 10.80 -0.69
C GLN A 184 16.14 11.29 0.07
N ILE A 185 15.44 10.37 0.69
CA ILE A 185 14.26 10.68 1.50
C ILE A 185 14.48 10.24 2.94
N ILE A 186 14.12 11.09 3.89
CA ILE A 186 14.00 10.73 5.31
C ILE A 186 12.57 10.97 5.74
N ASN A 187 11.87 9.92 6.14
CA ASN A 187 10.52 9.98 6.68
C ASN A 187 10.57 9.93 8.22
N LEU A 188 10.27 11.05 8.85
CA LEU A 188 10.26 11.22 10.30
C LEU A 188 8.84 10.99 10.81
N ILE A 189 8.60 9.86 11.47
CA ILE A 189 7.27 9.42 11.89
C ILE A 189 7.10 9.64 13.40
N PHE A 190 6.09 10.42 13.75
CA PHE A 190 5.70 10.76 15.11
C PHE A 190 4.51 9.91 15.52
N LEU A 191 4.68 9.16 16.60
CA LEU A 191 3.72 8.19 17.11
C LEU A 191 3.35 8.55 18.55
N SER A 192 2.06 8.73 18.82
CA SER A 192 1.54 8.88 20.19
C SER A 192 0.13 8.33 20.30
N LYS A 193 -0.28 7.92 21.50
CA LYS A 193 -1.69 7.57 21.77
C LYS A 193 -2.58 8.82 21.82
N ASP A 194 -1.98 9.98 22.08
CA ASP A 194 -2.64 11.29 22.00
C ASP A 194 -2.31 11.95 20.65
N LYS A 195 -3.35 12.33 19.91
CA LYS A 195 -3.23 13.01 18.62
C LYS A 195 -2.47 14.34 18.75
N GLN A 196 -2.78 15.13 19.78
CA GLN A 196 -2.19 16.46 19.97
C GLN A 196 -0.69 16.35 20.24
N VAL A 197 -0.27 15.36 21.03
CA VAL A 197 1.15 15.10 21.31
C VAL A 197 1.93 14.75 20.03
N ALA A 198 1.37 13.95 19.13
CA ALA A 198 2.03 13.62 17.85
C ALA A 198 2.14 14.84 16.93
N GLU A 199 1.05 15.61 16.82
CA GLU A 199 0.97 16.83 16.03
C GLU A 199 1.93 17.92 16.53
N ASP A 200 1.90 18.23 17.82
CA ASP A 200 2.78 19.22 18.46
C ASP A 200 4.25 18.83 18.33
N GLY A 201 4.56 17.54 18.50
CA GLY A 201 5.90 17.01 18.34
C GLY A 201 6.43 17.23 16.93
N SER A 202 5.62 16.91 15.92
CA SER A 202 5.98 17.12 14.51
C SER A 202 6.16 18.61 14.19
N THR A 203 5.23 19.46 14.63
CA THR A 203 5.30 20.91 14.43
C THR A 203 6.54 21.52 15.10
N THR A 204 6.87 21.06 16.31
CA THR A 204 8.07 21.51 17.04
C THR A 204 9.34 21.14 16.28
N LEU A 205 9.45 19.89 15.79
CA LEU A 205 10.61 19.49 15.01
C LEU A 205 10.72 20.27 13.70
N LYS A 206 9.63 20.51 12.97
CA LYS A 206 9.66 21.35 11.76
C LYS A 206 10.17 22.75 12.05
N LYS A 207 9.77 23.36 13.18
CA LYS A 207 10.29 24.67 13.60
C LYS A 207 11.80 24.61 13.90
N MET A 208 12.26 23.56 14.57
CA MET A 208 13.70 23.37 14.86
C MET A 208 14.53 23.14 13.60
N LEU A 209 13.96 22.51 12.58
CA LEU A 209 14.59 22.37 11.27
C LEU A 209 14.77 23.72 10.56
N GLY A 210 14.02 24.76 10.93
CA GLY A 210 14.32 26.15 10.55
C GLY A 210 14.23 26.39 9.05
N GLY A 211 13.05 26.18 8.48
CA GLY A 211 12.79 26.00 7.03
C GLY A 211 13.47 26.94 6.02
N SER A 212 13.94 28.14 6.39
CA SER A 212 14.73 29.02 5.51
C SER A 212 16.20 28.62 5.35
N ARG A 213 16.87 28.17 6.43
CA ARG A 213 18.29 27.73 6.39
C ARG A 213 18.50 26.42 5.63
N LEU A 214 17.41 25.71 5.37
CA LEU A 214 17.43 24.39 4.73
C LEU A 214 17.23 24.45 3.22
N ALA A 215 16.43 25.41 2.74
CA ALA A 215 16.33 25.70 1.31
C ALA A 215 17.69 26.14 0.72
N GLU A 216 18.45 26.94 1.48
CA GLU A 216 19.84 27.31 1.15
C GLU A 216 20.80 26.10 1.10
N LYS A 217 20.41 24.98 1.71
CA LYS A 217 21.17 23.71 1.77
C LYS A 217 20.57 22.62 0.86
N GLY A 218 19.71 22.98 -0.10
CA GLY A 218 19.14 22.00 -1.05
C GLY A 218 18.19 20.97 -0.42
N LEU A 219 17.61 21.28 0.75
CA LEU A 219 16.63 20.42 1.43
C LEU A 219 15.20 20.92 1.22
N GLU A 220 14.33 19.99 0.85
CA GLU A 220 12.88 20.22 0.77
C GLU A 220 12.20 19.48 1.93
N ILE A 221 11.36 20.20 2.69
CA ILE A 221 10.59 19.64 3.81
C ILE A 221 9.11 19.66 3.46
N LEU A 222 8.50 18.47 3.44
CA LEU A 222 7.07 18.28 3.30
C LEU A 222 6.44 17.94 4.66
N GLY A 223 5.22 18.45 4.89
CA GLY A 223 4.51 18.30 6.16
C GLY A 223 4.84 19.40 7.18
N PRO A 224 4.57 19.21 8.48
CA PRO A 224 3.99 18.01 9.08
C PRO A 224 2.59 17.75 8.54
N ALA A 225 2.25 16.47 8.38
CA ALA A 225 0.92 16.04 8.00
C ALA A 225 0.59 14.72 8.70
N PRO A 226 -0.70 14.36 8.85
CA PRO A 226 -1.08 13.00 9.21
C PRO A 226 -0.52 12.01 8.18
N CYS A 227 0.00 10.87 8.62
CA CYS A 227 0.36 9.80 7.68
C CYS A 227 -0.86 9.35 6.88
N PRO A 228 -0.70 8.78 5.66
CA PRO A 228 -1.79 8.19 4.88
C PRO A 228 -2.72 7.27 5.67
N LEU A 229 -2.13 6.50 6.59
CA LEU A 229 -2.85 5.77 7.63
C LEU A 229 -2.67 6.53 8.95
N PRO A 230 -3.60 7.44 9.31
CA PRO A 230 -3.42 8.37 10.43
C PRO A 230 -3.46 7.70 11.80
N ARG A 231 -3.92 6.44 11.88
CA ARG A 231 -3.93 5.66 13.13
C ARG A 231 -3.63 4.18 12.90
N VAL A 232 -2.65 3.64 13.63
CA VAL A 232 -2.24 2.22 13.56
C VAL A 232 -1.95 1.72 14.98
N LYS A 233 -2.46 0.54 15.35
CA LYS A 233 -2.33 -0.08 16.68
C LYS A 233 -2.56 0.91 17.84
N ASN A 234 -3.62 1.72 17.75
CA ASN A 234 -3.97 2.80 18.68
C ASN A 234 -2.99 3.99 18.78
N PHE A 235 -1.98 4.09 17.92
CA PHE A 235 -1.14 5.28 17.81
C PHE A 235 -1.63 6.17 16.67
N TYR A 236 -1.79 7.46 16.95
CA TYR A 236 -1.88 8.50 15.93
C TYR A 236 -0.50 8.69 15.29
N ARG A 237 -0.50 8.85 13.97
CA ARG A 237 0.71 8.92 13.15
C ARG A 237 0.74 10.24 12.39
N TRP A 238 1.81 10.99 12.62
CA TRP A 238 2.16 12.18 11.85
C TRP A 238 3.53 11.98 11.25
N HIS A 239 3.80 12.64 10.14
CA HIS A 239 5.14 12.59 9.56
C HIS A 239 5.61 13.91 8.97
N ILE A 240 6.93 14.00 8.87
CA ILE A 240 7.64 15.00 8.06
C ILE A 240 8.50 14.22 7.09
N ILE A 241 8.47 14.61 5.83
CA ILE A 241 9.32 14.03 4.79
C ILE A 241 10.38 15.07 4.45
N ILE A 242 11.65 14.68 4.55
CA ILE A 242 12.78 15.50 4.13
C ILE A 242 13.32 14.88 2.83
N LYS A 243 13.31 15.64 1.74
CA LYS A 243 13.98 15.29 0.48
C LYS A 243 15.30 16.05 0.39
N MET A 244 16.34 15.37 -0.06
CA MET A 244 17.69 15.92 -0.13
C MET A 244 18.28 15.64 -1.51
N LYS A 245 18.71 16.69 -2.20
CA LYS A 245 19.47 16.61 -3.46
C LYS A 245 20.91 17.09 -3.13
N GLY A 246 21.81 16.19 -2.75
CA GLY A 246 23.15 16.59 -2.28
C GLY A 246 24.05 15.43 -1.84
N ASP A 247 25.30 15.77 -1.51
CA ASP A 247 26.39 14.88 -1.11
C ASP A 247 26.33 14.42 0.37
N GLY A 248 25.32 14.86 1.12
CA GLY A 248 25.00 14.36 2.45
C GLY A 248 25.58 15.18 3.60
N GLN A 249 26.16 16.37 3.34
CA GLN A 249 26.59 17.29 4.40
C GLN A 249 25.43 17.73 5.31
N GLU A 250 24.22 17.72 4.78
CA GLU A 250 22.98 18.05 5.49
C GLU A 250 22.60 16.99 6.53
N LYS A 251 23.10 15.76 6.40
CA LYS A 251 22.81 14.66 7.35
C LYS A 251 23.31 14.99 8.76
N ASN A 252 24.44 15.70 8.87
CA ASN A 252 24.98 16.10 10.16
C ASN A 252 24.08 17.12 10.85
N PHE A 253 23.61 18.12 10.10
CA PHE A 253 22.64 19.10 10.60
C PHE A 253 21.34 18.42 11.05
N ILE A 254 20.77 17.54 10.22
CA ILE A 254 19.56 16.79 10.58
C ILE A 254 19.79 15.97 11.86
N ARG A 255 20.93 15.28 11.98
CA ARG A 255 21.29 14.49 13.16
C ARG A 255 21.38 15.35 14.42
N GLU A 256 22.00 16.52 14.36
CA GLU A 256 22.10 17.46 15.48
C GLU A 256 20.72 17.94 15.94
N VAL A 257 19.87 18.34 15.00
CA VAL A 257 18.51 18.79 15.28
C VAL A 257 17.68 17.65 15.89
N LEU A 258 17.76 16.44 15.33
CA LEU A 258 17.08 15.26 15.85
C LEU A 258 17.55 14.92 17.27
N ASN A 259 18.85 14.98 17.55
CA ASN A 259 19.38 14.76 18.89
C ASN A 259 18.88 15.79 19.89
N SER A 260 18.86 17.08 19.51
CA SER A 260 18.32 18.13 20.36
C SER A 260 16.81 17.94 20.61
N PHE A 261 16.05 17.52 19.60
CA PHE A 261 14.62 17.25 19.73
C PHE A 261 14.37 16.03 20.62
N TYR A 262 15.11 14.94 20.42
CA TYR A 262 14.95 13.71 21.18
C TYR A 262 15.18 13.92 22.69
N ARG A 263 16.06 14.85 23.07
CA ARG A 263 16.28 15.23 24.48
C ARG A 263 15.14 16.04 25.09
N ARG A 264 14.33 16.72 24.26
CA ARG A 264 13.27 17.66 24.69
C ARG A 264 11.85 17.12 24.47
N LYS A 265 11.70 16.04 23.70
CA LYS A 265 10.39 15.47 23.37
C LYS A 265 9.70 14.98 24.64
N LYS A 266 8.36 14.99 24.63
CA LYS A 266 7.55 14.32 25.65
C LYS A 266 7.86 12.81 25.65
N GLU A 267 7.84 12.17 26.82
CA GLU A 267 8.10 10.73 26.95
C GLU A 267 7.13 9.89 26.13
N GLU A 268 5.87 10.32 26.11
CA GLU A 268 4.74 9.70 25.40
C GLU A 268 4.90 9.71 23.87
N LEU A 269 5.76 10.60 23.35
CA LEU A 269 6.01 10.74 21.93
C LEU A 269 7.14 9.80 21.48
N ARG A 270 6.83 8.88 20.58
CA ARG A 270 7.83 8.07 19.90
C ARG A 270 8.14 8.67 18.53
N LEU A 271 9.42 8.91 18.26
CA LEU A 271 9.92 9.30 16.95
C LEU A 271 10.59 8.09 16.28
N VAL A 272 10.21 7.81 15.04
CA VAL A 272 10.86 6.83 14.16
C VAL A 272 11.48 7.59 13.00
N VAL A 273 12.75 7.30 12.72
CA VAL A 273 13.50 7.89 11.61
C VAL A 273 13.67 6.79 10.58
N ASP A 274 13.01 6.92 9.43
CA ASP A 274 13.09 5.97 8.32
C ASP A 274 13.88 6.63 7.18
N VAL A 275 15.09 6.11 6.93
CA VAL A 275 16.02 6.65 5.94
C VAL A 275 15.91 5.83 4.66
N ASP A 276 15.78 6.52 3.54
CA ASP A 276 15.51 5.96 2.22
C ASP A 276 14.33 4.97 2.28
N PRO A 277 13.16 5.43 2.76
CA PRO A 277 12.01 4.58 2.96
C PRO A 277 11.60 3.94 1.64
N VAL A 278 11.40 2.62 1.67
CA VAL A 278 10.81 1.93 0.52
C VAL A 278 9.36 2.41 0.31
N TRP A 279 8.67 2.78 1.39
CA TRP A 279 7.27 3.22 1.38
C TRP A 279 7.04 4.39 2.33
N ILE A 280 6.16 5.31 1.98
CA ILE A 280 5.81 6.47 2.81
C ILE A 280 4.55 6.19 3.67
N MET A 281 3.81 5.13 3.35
CA MET A 281 2.59 4.68 4.03
C MET A 281 2.82 4.07 5.43
#